data_AF-A0AAU4RTE2-F1
#
_entry.id   AF-A0AAU4RTE2-F1
#
_cell.length_a   1.000
_cell.length_b   1.000
_cell.length_c   1.000
_cell.angle_alpha   90.00
_cell.angle_beta   90.00
_cell.angle_gamma   90.00
#
_symmetry.space_group_name_H-M   'P 1'
#
loop_
_entity.id
_entity.type
_entity.pdbx_description
1 polymer ?
#
loop_
_entity_poly.entity_id
_entity_poly.type
_entity_poly.pdbx_seq_one_letter_code
_entity_poly.pdbx_strand_id
1 'polypeptide(L)'
;MNATPHSPRSPEREELSRLLPAAANPDLSRDRHRLLKEHLMNHVQEESGLTARRWRLATRVAAPLALAAAVAGVAVSVGQTSGSSDTVTVAAGPGQIRNVAYTLDREPNSTVKMSLRVKGGEMKCVNGKCTTPGEAWPGRTRVVADPAELQHDLDRMGVPARVYRDDPTCPIAQKDLNRDKEASGAAVSKVERVHNRLVATIHRDKIPDGSTLVVVLPSGEGKDEGLFGTDVLKGDLPSCYHAQKAELP
;
A
#
# COMPACT_ATOMS: atom_id res chain seq x y z
N MET A 1 7.36 -26.91 26.41
CA MET A 1 8.20 -25.81 26.92
C MET A 1 7.44 -24.51 26.70
N ASN A 2 6.93 -23.89 27.75
CA ASN A 2 6.07 -22.71 27.66
C ASN A 2 6.92 -21.43 27.71
N ALA A 3 6.89 -20.65 26.64
CA ALA A 3 7.55 -19.34 26.58
C ALA A 3 6.65 -18.29 27.28
N THR A 4 7.14 -17.75 28.38
CA THR A 4 6.50 -16.64 29.10
C THR A 4 6.74 -15.34 28.32
N PRO A 5 5.72 -14.52 28.05
CA PRO A 5 5.89 -13.29 27.28
C PRO A 5 6.69 -12.24 28.08
N HIS A 6 7.85 -11.84 27.57
CA HIS A 6 8.63 -10.73 28.13
C HIS A 6 7.83 -9.43 28.11
N SER A 7 7.62 -8.89 29.31
CA SER A 7 7.03 -7.58 29.59
C SER A 7 8.01 -6.47 29.18
N PRO A 8 7.55 -5.36 28.57
CA PRO A 8 8.40 -4.24 28.12
C PRO A 8 9.04 -3.42 29.26
N ARG A 9 8.83 -3.81 30.53
CA ARG A 9 9.51 -3.27 31.71
C ARG A 9 10.46 -4.30 32.33
N SER A 10 11.35 -4.90 31.54
CA SER A 10 12.37 -5.76 32.13
C SER A 10 13.36 -4.90 32.92
N PRO A 11 13.69 -5.25 34.17
CA PRO A 11 14.70 -4.54 34.97
C PRO A 11 16.06 -4.50 34.25
N GLU A 12 16.34 -5.51 33.42
CA GLU A 12 17.50 -5.58 32.54
C GLU A 12 17.61 -4.38 31.58
N ARG A 13 16.50 -3.83 31.09
CA ARG A 13 16.53 -2.67 30.18
C ARG A 13 16.90 -1.39 30.93
N GLU A 14 16.50 -1.30 32.20
CA GLU A 14 16.88 -0.18 33.06
C GLU A 14 18.36 -0.26 33.45
N GLU A 15 18.86 -1.45 33.76
CA GLU A 15 20.29 -1.69 33.98
C GLU A 15 21.13 -1.37 32.74
N LEU A 16 20.69 -1.79 31.55
CA LEU A 16 21.35 -1.44 30.30
C LEU A 16 21.34 0.07 30.01
N SER A 17 20.26 0.78 30.35
CA SER A 17 20.19 2.23 30.18
C SER A 17 21.15 2.99 31.10
N ARG A 18 21.52 2.41 32.25
CA ARG A 18 22.53 2.96 33.17
C ARG A 18 23.96 2.69 32.70
N LEU A 19 24.17 1.63 31.90
CA LEU A 19 25.47 1.29 31.33
C LEU A 19 25.78 2.04 30.03
N LEU A 20 24.74 2.49 29.32
CA LEU A 20 24.95 3.35 28.17
C LEU A 20 25.41 4.74 28.66
N PRO A 21 26.50 5.29 28.09
CA PRO A 21 26.85 6.68 28.35
C PRO A 21 25.62 7.54 28.04
N ALA A 22 25.32 8.50 28.91
CA ALA A 22 24.21 9.42 28.74
C ALA A 22 24.22 9.92 27.30
N ALA A 23 23.07 9.84 26.62
CA ALA A 23 22.96 10.21 25.21
C ALA A 23 23.65 11.56 25.01
N ALA A 24 24.78 11.53 24.32
CA ALA A 24 25.53 12.73 24.07
C ALA A 24 24.58 13.63 23.30
N ASN A 25 24.23 14.76 23.90
CA ASN A 25 23.49 15.81 23.24
C ASN A 25 24.54 16.83 22.81
N PRO A 26 25.26 16.58 21.69
CA PRO A 26 26.31 17.48 21.26
C PRO A 26 25.66 18.84 21.01
N ASP A 27 26.09 19.84 21.77
CA ASP A 27 25.64 21.22 21.59
C ASP A 27 26.27 21.76 20.31
N LEU A 28 25.62 21.44 19.19
CA LEU A 28 25.99 21.91 17.87
C LEU A 28 25.30 23.25 17.66
N SER A 29 26.08 24.29 17.34
CA SER A 29 25.55 25.57 16.89
C SER A 29 24.51 25.36 15.78
N ARG A 30 23.48 26.22 15.73
CA ARG A 30 22.37 26.10 14.76
C ARG A 30 22.86 25.95 13.32
N ASP A 31 23.93 26.65 12.95
CA ASP A 31 24.51 26.58 11.61
C ASP A 31 25.13 25.22 11.31
N ARG A 32 25.82 24.62 12.28
CA ARG A 32 26.42 23.29 12.14
C ARG A 32 25.36 22.20 12.06
N HIS A 33 24.27 22.36 12.82
CA HIS A 33 23.09 21.49 12.71
C HIS A 33 22.47 21.55 11.30
N ARG A 34 22.34 22.75 10.74
CA ARG A 34 21.79 22.96 9.39
C ARG A 34 22.67 22.31 8.32
N LEU A 35 23.98 22.53 8.38
CA LEU A 35 24.93 21.93 7.43
C LEU A 35 24.93 20.40 7.50
N LEU A 36 24.89 19.82 8.71
CA LEU A 36 24.85 18.37 8.87
C LEU A 36 23.55 17.79 8.28
N LYS A 37 22.42 18.47 8.49
CA LYS A 37 21.12 18.08 7.94
C LYS A 37 21.10 18.16 6.42
N GLU A 38 21.60 19.25 5.84
CA GLU A 38 21.69 19.43 4.39
C GLU A 38 22.61 18.37 3.76
N HIS A 39 23.77 18.10 4.37
CA HIS A 39 24.69 17.05 3.92
C HIS A 39 24.05 15.66 3.95
N LEU A 40 23.34 15.31 5.03
CA LEU A 40 22.69 14.01 5.19
C LEU A 40 21.53 13.85 4.19
N MET A 41 20.75 14.90 3.94
CA MET A 41 19.71 14.90 2.92
C MET A 41 20.26 14.71 1.50
N ASN A 42 21.36 15.39 1.17
CA ASN A 42 22.03 15.24 -0.12
C ASN A 42 22.55 13.82 -0.32
N HIS A 43 23.15 13.22 0.71
CA HIS A 43 23.69 11.86 0.62
C HIS A 43 22.59 10.80 0.42
N VAL A 44 21.44 10.95 1.10
CA VAL A 44 20.28 10.05 0.91
C VAL A 44 19.72 10.16 -0.51
N GLN A 45 19.70 11.35 -1.10
CA GLN A 45 19.24 11.56 -2.48
C GLN A 45 20.21 11.00 -3.52
N GLU A 46 21.52 11.13 -3.29
CA GLU A 46 22.55 10.62 -4.20
C GLU A 46 22.54 9.08 -4.27
N GLU A 47 22.43 8.40 -3.12
CA GLU A 47 22.32 6.93 -3.08
C GLU A 47 21.03 6.41 -3.73
N SER A 48 19.93 7.15 -3.60
CA SER A 48 18.65 6.79 -4.23
C SER A 48 18.63 7.08 -5.74
N GLY A 49 19.46 8.02 -6.23
CA GLY A 49 19.62 8.31 -7.66
C GLY A 49 20.47 7.29 -8.41
N LEU A 50 21.56 6.81 -7.81
CA LEU A 50 22.50 5.87 -8.45
C LEU A 50 21.88 4.48 -8.69
N THR A 51 21.00 4.03 -7.79
CA THR A 51 20.26 2.76 -7.96
C THR A 51 19.21 2.85 -9.07
N ALA A 52 18.55 4.01 -9.23
CA ALA A 52 17.55 4.23 -10.27
C ALA A 52 18.15 4.40 -11.69
N ARG A 53 19.40 4.90 -11.80
CA ARG A 53 20.06 5.14 -13.09
C ARG A 53 20.63 3.87 -13.72
N ARG A 54 21.13 2.93 -12.91
CA ARG A 54 21.75 1.69 -13.40
C ARG A 54 20.74 0.72 -14.04
N TRP A 55 19.48 0.74 -13.61
CA TRP A 55 18.43 -0.13 -14.14
C TRP A 55 17.87 0.31 -15.51
N ARG A 56 17.94 1.61 -15.87
CA ARG A 56 17.41 2.09 -17.16
C ARG A 56 18.26 1.69 -18.37
N LEU A 57 19.51 1.28 -18.16
CA LEU A 57 20.41 0.85 -19.22
C LEU A 57 20.32 -0.66 -19.51
N ALA A 58 19.74 -1.45 -18.60
CA ALA A 58 19.68 -2.91 -18.74
C ALA A 58 18.48 -3.43 -19.55
N THR A 59 17.47 -2.59 -19.85
CA THR A 59 16.22 -3.02 -20.52
C THR A 59 16.16 -2.71 -22.03
N ARG A 60 17.30 -2.47 -22.69
CA ARG A 60 17.36 -2.19 -24.15
C ARG A 60 17.84 -3.35 -25.02
N VAL A 61 17.68 -4.60 -24.58
CA VAL A 61 17.91 -5.77 -25.45
C VAL A 61 16.80 -6.80 -25.24
N ALA A 62 15.70 -6.63 -25.97
CA ALA A 62 14.80 -7.72 -26.39
C ALA A 62 13.77 -7.13 -27.36
N ALA A 63 14.12 -7.06 -28.64
CA ALA A 63 13.18 -6.83 -29.72
C ALA A 63 12.79 -8.19 -30.31
N PRO A 64 11.50 -8.58 -30.34
CA PRO A 64 11.04 -9.59 -31.26
C PRO A 64 10.52 -8.91 -32.54
N LEU A 65 11.20 -9.22 -33.64
CA LEU A 65 10.69 -9.12 -35.00
C LEU A 65 9.48 -10.05 -35.13
N ALA A 66 8.31 -9.51 -35.43
CA ALA A 66 7.19 -10.27 -35.96
C ALA A 66 6.49 -9.45 -37.06
N LEU A 67 6.80 -9.84 -38.30
CA LEU A 67 6.12 -9.49 -39.53
C LEU A 67 4.78 -10.24 -39.60
N ALA A 68 3.69 -9.55 -39.92
CA ALA A 68 2.95 -9.72 -41.19
C ALA A 68 1.43 -9.39 -41.11
N ALA A 69 1.03 -8.55 -42.08
CA ALA A 69 -0.15 -8.65 -42.94
C ALA A 69 -1.57 -8.27 -42.46
N ALA A 70 -2.05 -7.15 -43.05
CA ALA A 70 -3.38 -6.88 -43.62
C ALA A 70 -4.62 -6.97 -42.69
N VAL A 71 -5.61 -6.09 -42.72
CA VAL A 71 -6.42 -5.65 -43.87
C VAL A 71 -7.00 -4.25 -43.59
N ALA A 72 -7.15 -3.48 -44.66
CA ALA A 72 -7.79 -2.17 -44.71
C ALA A 72 -9.23 -2.17 -44.15
N GLY A 73 -9.59 -1.10 -43.46
CA GLY A 73 -10.97 -0.79 -43.10
C GLY A 73 -11.12 0.71 -42.88
N VAL A 74 -11.29 1.45 -43.97
CA VAL A 74 -11.74 2.84 -43.93
C VAL A 74 -13.21 2.83 -43.54
N ALA A 75 -13.54 3.38 -42.39
CA ALA A 75 -14.90 3.78 -42.06
C ALA A 75 -14.88 5.25 -41.63
N VAL A 76 -15.07 6.13 -42.62
CA VAL A 76 -15.49 7.51 -42.39
C VAL A 76 -16.99 7.44 -42.10
N SER A 77 -17.39 7.74 -40.87
CA SER A 77 -18.77 8.10 -40.55
C SER A 77 -18.79 9.53 -40.02
N VAL A 78 -18.95 10.47 -40.95
CA VAL A 78 -19.54 11.78 -40.65
C VAL A 78 -21.03 11.54 -40.45
N GLY A 79 -21.50 11.78 -39.23
CA GLY A 79 -22.91 11.61 -38.86
C GLY A 79 -23.25 12.49 -37.67
N GLN A 80 -23.39 13.79 -37.93
CA GLN A 80 -24.19 14.68 -37.08
C GLN A 80 -25.65 14.18 -37.12
N THR A 81 -26.16 13.69 -36.00
CA THR A 81 -27.56 13.87 -35.65
C THR A 81 -27.66 14.19 -34.17
N SER A 82 -28.27 15.35 -33.93
CA SER A 82 -28.72 15.88 -32.66
C SER A 82 -29.65 14.91 -31.93
N GLY A 83 -29.21 14.45 -30.77
CA GLY A 83 -30.01 13.69 -29.81
C GLY A 83 -29.48 13.94 -28.41
N SER A 84 -30.05 14.94 -27.75
CA SER A 84 -29.77 15.28 -26.35
C SER A 84 -30.25 14.14 -25.47
N SER A 85 -29.35 13.23 -25.13
CA SER A 85 -29.43 12.42 -23.92
C SER A 85 -28.21 12.79 -23.11
N ASP A 86 -28.44 13.35 -21.93
CA ASP A 86 -27.41 13.65 -20.95
C ASP A 86 -26.73 12.34 -20.53
N THR A 87 -25.77 11.88 -21.32
CA THR A 87 -24.72 10.99 -20.84
C THR A 87 -23.91 11.82 -19.86
N VAL A 88 -24.21 11.65 -18.58
CA VAL A 88 -23.33 12.04 -17.48
C VAL A 88 -21.95 11.52 -17.85
N THR A 89 -21.10 12.42 -18.34
CA THR A 89 -19.72 12.13 -18.65
C THR A 89 -19.06 11.94 -17.30
N VAL A 90 -19.05 10.71 -16.79
CA VAL A 90 -18.29 10.33 -15.60
C VAL A 90 -16.85 10.68 -15.95
N ALA A 91 -16.35 11.79 -15.38
CA ALA A 91 -15.01 12.27 -15.61
C ALA A 91 -14.04 11.10 -15.43
N ALA A 92 -13.31 10.76 -16.49
CA ALA A 92 -12.34 9.68 -16.45
C ALA A 92 -11.28 10.04 -15.40
N GLY A 93 -11.41 9.45 -14.20
CA GLY A 93 -10.45 9.64 -13.13
C GLY A 93 -9.01 9.31 -13.56
N PRO A 94 -7.99 9.64 -12.76
CA PRO A 94 -6.59 9.47 -13.12
C PRO A 94 -6.27 8.03 -13.53
N GLY A 95 -5.43 7.87 -14.55
CA GLY A 95 -4.96 6.54 -14.99
C GLY A 95 -3.95 5.91 -14.02
N GLN A 96 -3.17 6.73 -13.33
CA GLN A 96 -2.20 6.30 -12.31
C GLN A 96 -2.07 7.37 -11.24
N ILE A 97 -2.00 6.96 -9.97
CA ILE A 97 -1.65 7.80 -8.84
C ILE A 97 -0.40 7.22 -8.17
N ARG A 98 0.59 8.07 -7.86
CA ARG A 98 1.83 7.69 -7.18
C ARG A 98 2.00 8.51 -5.91
N ASN A 99 2.12 7.81 -4.80
CA ASN A 99 2.48 8.35 -3.49
C ASN A 99 3.83 7.73 -3.07
N VAL A 100 4.51 8.35 -2.10
CA VAL A 100 5.73 7.80 -1.49
C VAL A 100 5.46 6.42 -0.87
N ALA A 101 4.27 6.19 -0.32
CA ALA A 101 3.90 4.96 0.34
C ALA A 101 3.18 3.95 -0.56
N TYR A 102 2.63 4.34 -1.72
CA TYR A 102 1.87 3.42 -2.58
C TYR A 102 1.76 3.88 -4.04
N THR A 103 1.32 2.98 -4.91
CA THR A 103 0.89 3.31 -6.27
C THR A 103 -0.48 2.69 -6.56
N LEU A 104 -1.34 3.43 -7.25
CA LEU A 104 -2.63 2.96 -7.76
C LEU A 104 -2.60 3.07 -9.28
N ASP A 105 -2.81 1.95 -9.96
CA ASP A 105 -2.78 1.86 -11.41
C ASP A 105 -4.17 1.42 -11.90
N ARG A 106 -4.82 2.26 -12.71
CA ARG A 106 -6.07 1.89 -13.35
C ARG A 106 -5.72 1.00 -14.54
N GLU A 107 -6.17 -0.24 -14.48
CA GLU A 107 -6.05 -1.19 -15.57
C GLU A 107 -7.36 -1.23 -16.37
N PRO A 108 -7.36 -1.81 -17.58
CA PRO A 108 -8.60 -2.10 -18.31
C PRO A 108 -9.56 -2.96 -17.47
N ASN A 109 -10.82 -3.05 -17.92
CA ASN A 109 -11.83 -3.93 -17.32
C ASN A 109 -12.17 -3.59 -15.86
N SER A 110 -12.27 -2.30 -15.55
CA SER A 110 -12.65 -1.85 -14.20
C SER A 110 -11.68 -2.23 -13.08
N THR A 111 -10.46 -2.63 -13.42
CA THR A 111 -9.45 -3.07 -12.45
C THR A 111 -8.61 -1.90 -11.91
N VAL A 112 -8.27 -1.94 -10.62
CA VAL A 112 -7.29 -1.06 -9.99
C VAL A 112 -6.24 -1.92 -9.29
N LYS A 113 -4.99 -1.81 -9.73
CA LYS A 113 -3.86 -2.44 -9.08
C LYS A 113 -3.29 -1.50 -8.02
N MET A 114 -3.42 -1.91 -6.77
CA MET A 114 -2.89 -1.19 -5.61
C MET A 114 -1.59 -1.83 -5.16
N SER A 115 -0.53 -1.03 -5.03
CA SER A 115 0.76 -1.48 -4.51
C SER A 115 1.18 -0.64 -3.32
N LEU A 116 1.16 -1.23 -2.13
CA LEU A 116 1.51 -0.58 -0.87
C LEU A 116 2.96 -0.91 -0.52
N ARG A 117 3.76 0.10 -0.19
CA ARG A 117 5.11 -0.09 0.32
C ARG A 117 5.06 -0.59 1.75
N VAL A 118 5.94 -1.52 2.03
CA VAL A 118 6.10 -2.13 3.34
C VAL A 118 7.53 -1.91 3.82
N LYS A 119 7.66 -1.49 5.08
CA LYS A 119 8.94 -1.39 5.80
C LYS A 119 9.05 -2.58 6.75
N GLY A 120 10.26 -3.12 6.91
CA GLY A 120 10.49 -4.31 7.72
C GLY A 120 10.28 -5.62 6.96
N GLY A 121 10.77 -6.71 7.55
CA GLY A 121 10.96 -7.99 6.89
C GLY A 121 12.30 -8.07 6.19
N GLU A 122 13.32 -8.49 6.93
CA GLU A 122 14.64 -8.75 6.37
C GLU A 122 14.54 -9.97 5.44
N MET A 123 14.85 -9.78 4.16
CA MET A 123 14.91 -10.88 3.20
C MET A 123 16.14 -11.73 3.55
N LYS A 124 15.94 -12.93 4.10
CA LYS A 124 17.03 -13.86 4.32
C LYS A 124 17.39 -14.52 2.99
N CYS A 125 18.53 -14.14 2.44
CA CYS A 125 19.14 -14.83 1.32
C CYS A 125 20.07 -15.92 1.85
N VAL A 126 19.76 -17.18 1.52
CA VAL A 126 20.61 -18.33 1.86
C VAL A 126 21.12 -18.92 0.55
N ASN A 127 22.44 -19.01 0.38
CA ASN A 127 23.10 -19.55 -0.82
C ASN A 127 22.65 -18.88 -2.14
N GLY A 128 22.56 -17.55 -2.17
CA GLY A 128 22.12 -16.79 -3.35
C GLY A 128 20.64 -16.94 -3.70
N LYS A 129 19.90 -17.78 -2.97
CA LYS A 129 18.46 -17.93 -3.07
C LYS A 129 17.82 -17.08 -1.98
N CYS A 130 17.32 -15.92 -2.38
CA CYS A 130 16.53 -15.05 -1.53
C CYS A 130 15.11 -15.60 -1.46
N THR A 131 14.77 -16.25 -0.35
CA THR A 131 13.39 -16.61 -0.05
C THR A 131 12.80 -15.54 0.85
N THR A 132 11.60 -15.05 0.51
CA THR A 132 10.71 -14.56 1.56
C THR A 132 10.51 -15.73 2.51
N PRO A 133 10.86 -15.60 3.81
CA PRO A 133 10.63 -16.67 4.78
C PRO A 133 9.20 -17.18 4.61
N GLY A 134 9.07 -18.48 4.34
CA GLY A 134 7.89 -19.05 3.68
C GLY A 134 6.62 -18.81 4.47
N GLU A 135 5.57 -18.31 3.79
CA GLU A 135 4.16 -18.10 4.18
C GLU A 135 3.85 -17.42 5.55
N ALA A 136 4.71 -17.55 6.55
CA ALA A 136 4.75 -16.82 7.79
C ALA A 136 5.54 -15.51 7.58
N TRP A 137 4.85 -14.40 7.80
CA TRP A 137 5.38 -13.05 7.65
C TRP A 137 6.66 -12.87 8.49
N PRO A 138 7.77 -12.40 7.89
CA PRO A 138 9.03 -12.28 8.61
C PRO A 138 9.05 -11.02 9.47
N GLY A 139 8.62 -11.09 10.72
CA GLY A 139 8.76 -9.98 11.68
C GLY A 139 7.99 -8.71 11.32
N ARG A 140 7.95 -7.78 12.27
CA ARG A 140 7.21 -6.49 12.25
C ARG A 140 7.22 -5.81 10.89
N THR A 141 6.22 -6.13 10.09
CA THR A 141 6.02 -5.60 8.74
C THR A 141 5.08 -4.40 8.88
N ARG A 142 5.54 -3.20 8.53
CA ARG A 142 4.78 -1.94 8.65
C ARG A 142 4.39 -1.42 7.28
N VAL A 143 3.09 -1.32 7.02
CA VAL A 143 2.60 -0.55 5.86
C VAL A 143 2.76 0.94 6.17
N VAL A 144 3.35 1.69 5.25
CA VAL A 144 3.71 3.11 5.46
C VAL A 144 2.60 4.06 5.00
N ALA A 145 1.52 3.54 4.43
CA ALA A 145 0.45 4.34 3.87
C ALA A 145 -0.33 5.11 4.96
N ASP A 146 -0.60 6.38 4.66
CA ASP A 146 -1.57 7.17 5.41
C ASP A 146 -3.00 6.74 4.99
N PRO A 147 -3.88 6.37 5.95
CA PRO A 147 -5.23 5.90 5.62
C PRO A 147 -6.08 6.95 4.90
N ALA A 148 -5.95 8.23 5.26
CA ALA A 148 -6.79 9.31 4.71
C ALA A 148 -6.36 9.67 3.28
N GLU A 149 -5.05 9.73 3.02
CA GLU A 149 -4.55 9.91 1.66
C GLU A 149 -4.93 8.75 0.75
N LEU A 150 -4.76 7.50 1.23
CA LEU A 150 -5.12 6.31 0.45
C LEU A 150 -6.62 6.25 0.18
N GLN A 151 -7.46 6.60 1.16
CA GLN A 151 -8.91 6.72 0.98
C GLN A 151 -9.24 7.70 -0.14
N HIS A 152 -8.71 8.92 -0.06
CA HIS A 152 -8.97 9.97 -1.04
C HIS A 152 -8.57 9.54 -2.45
N ASP A 153 -7.42 8.88 -2.59
CA ASP A 153 -6.95 8.42 -3.89
C ASP A 153 -7.75 7.23 -4.43
N LEU A 154 -8.23 6.32 -3.57
CA LEU A 154 -9.15 5.25 -4.00
C LEU A 154 -10.49 5.82 -4.47
N ASP A 155 -11.01 6.85 -3.80
CA ASP A 155 -12.22 7.56 -4.20
C ASP A 155 -12.03 8.22 -5.58
N ARG A 156 -10.88 8.87 -5.81
CA ARG A 156 -10.53 9.42 -7.14
C ARG A 156 -10.40 8.35 -8.22
N MET A 157 -10.02 7.13 -7.84
CA MET A 157 -9.97 5.98 -8.74
C MET A 157 -11.37 5.37 -8.97
N GLY A 158 -12.40 5.83 -8.27
CA GLY A 158 -13.76 5.31 -8.34
C GLY A 158 -13.88 3.91 -7.73
N VAL A 159 -13.07 3.61 -6.71
CA VAL A 159 -13.19 2.37 -5.95
C VAL A 159 -14.07 2.67 -4.72
N PRO A 160 -15.26 2.06 -4.57
CA PRO A 160 -16.08 2.21 -3.36
C PRO A 160 -15.40 1.47 -2.20
N ALA A 161 -14.48 2.15 -1.54
CA ALA A 161 -13.64 1.59 -0.51
C ALA A 161 -13.64 2.43 0.78
N ARG A 162 -13.26 1.78 1.88
CA ARG A 162 -13.03 2.38 3.19
C ARG A 162 -11.71 1.90 3.76
N VAL A 163 -10.80 2.83 4.00
CA VAL A 163 -9.45 2.54 4.49
C VAL A 163 -9.38 2.83 5.99
N TYR A 164 -8.86 1.86 6.74
CA TYR A 164 -8.69 1.96 8.17
C TYR A 164 -7.28 1.59 8.59
N ARG A 165 -6.87 2.12 9.73
CA ARG A 165 -5.74 1.58 10.48
C ARG A 165 -6.30 0.63 11.52
N ASP A 166 -5.70 -0.55 11.62
CA ASP A 166 -6.06 -1.55 12.61
C ASP A 166 -6.00 -0.94 14.01
N ASP A 167 -7.11 -1.03 14.75
CA ASP A 167 -7.22 -0.48 16.10
C ASP A 167 -7.41 -1.67 17.07
N PRO A 168 -6.42 -1.97 17.92
CA PRO A 168 -6.51 -3.10 18.85
C PRO A 168 -7.61 -2.90 19.90
N THR A 169 -8.12 -1.67 20.07
CA THR A 169 -9.21 -1.37 21.00
C THR A 169 -10.59 -1.62 20.38
N CYS A 170 -10.68 -1.86 19.07
CA CYS A 170 -11.91 -2.17 18.36
C CYS A 170 -12.17 -3.69 18.43
N PRO A 171 -13.05 -4.16 19.33
CA PRO A 171 -13.16 -5.59 19.66
C PRO A 171 -14.05 -6.34 18.66
N ILE A 172 -14.08 -5.91 17.40
CA ILE A 172 -14.88 -6.57 16.38
C ILE A 172 -14.23 -7.90 16.11
N ALA A 173 -14.84 -8.97 16.62
CA ALA A 173 -14.42 -10.28 16.22
C ALA A 173 -14.71 -10.39 14.72
N GLN A 174 -13.78 -10.95 13.94
CA GLN A 174 -13.90 -11.08 12.48
C GLN A 174 -15.22 -11.75 12.01
N LYS A 175 -15.90 -12.47 12.93
CA LYS A 175 -17.22 -13.08 12.78
C LYS A 175 -18.41 -12.09 12.79
N ASP A 176 -18.23 -10.91 13.37
CA ASP A 176 -19.26 -9.87 13.52
C ASP A 176 -19.28 -8.92 12.31
N LEU A 177 -18.26 -9.02 11.46
CA LEU A 177 -18.27 -8.42 10.13
C LEU A 177 -19.23 -9.23 9.25
N ASN A 178 -20.23 -8.57 8.66
CA ASN A 178 -21.05 -9.12 7.58
C ASN A 178 -20.20 -9.28 6.31
N ARG A 179 -19.22 -10.18 6.39
CA ARG A 179 -18.22 -10.45 5.36
C ARG A 179 -18.87 -11.29 4.29
N ASP A 180 -19.02 -10.71 3.11
CA ASP A 180 -19.40 -11.45 1.93
C ASP A 180 -18.14 -12.08 1.33
N LYS A 181 -17.83 -13.32 1.73
CA LYS A 181 -16.61 -14.02 1.29
C LYS A 181 -16.56 -14.21 -0.22
N GLU A 182 -17.72 -14.41 -0.84
CA GLU A 182 -17.82 -14.58 -2.29
C GLU A 182 -17.53 -13.26 -3.00
N ALA A 183 -18.16 -12.15 -2.55
CA ALA A 183 -17.87 -10.83 -3.07
C ALA A 183 -16.42 -10.39 -2.79
N SER A 184 -15.85 -10.72 -1.63
CA SER A 184 -14.43 -10.46 -1.33
C SER A 184 -13.51 -11.15 -2.35
N GLY A 185 -13.75 -12.43 -2.65
CA GLY A 185 -12.94 -13.19 -3.61
C GLY A 185 -13.09 -12.71 -5.05
N ALA A 186 -14.27 -12.22 -5.43
CA ALA A 186 -14.52 -11.63 -6.74
C ALA A 186 -13.93 -10.22 -6.87
N ALA A 187 -14.07 -9.39 -5.84
CA ALA A 187 -13.59 -8.01 -5.82
C ALA A 187 -12.07 -7.91 -5.65
N VAL A 188 -11.43 -8.84 -4.95
CA VAL A 188 -9.97 -8.83 -4.74
C VAL A 188 -9.38 -10.19 -5.09
N SER A 189 -8.79 -10.28 -6.29
CA SER A 189 -8.42 -11.58 -6.85
C SER A 189 -7.21 -12.24 -6.17
N LYS A 190 -6.31 -11.45 -5.56
CA LYS A 190 -5.22 -11.92 -4.71
C LYS A 190 -4.48 -10.74 -4.08
N VAL A 191 -4.02 -10.90 -2.84
CA VAL A 191 -2.99 -10.04 -2.25
C VAL A 191 -1.66 -10.77 -2.30
N GLU A 192 -0.69 -10.22 -3.01
CA GLU A 192 0.63 -10.82 -3.17
C GLU A 192 1.72 -9.91 -2.60
N ARG A 193 2.75 -10.50 -2.02
CA ARG A 193 3.96 -9.76 -1.65
C ARG A 193 4.96 -9.84 -2.79
N VAL A 194 5.26 -8.68 -3.38
CA VAL A 194 6.28 -8.54 -4.43
C VAL A 194 7.40 -7.66 -3.88
N HIS A 195 8.52 -8.27 -3.50
CA HIS A 195 9.63 -7.59 -2.82
C HIS A 195 9.18 -6.89 -1.52
N ASN A 196 9.34 -5.56 -1.44
CA ASN A 196 8.94 -4.71 -0.33
C ASN A 196 7.56 -4.07 -0.55
N ARG A 197 6.71 -4.69 -1.37
CA ARG A 197 5.37 -4.21 -1.67
C ARG A 197 4.32 -5.29 -1.45
N LEU A 198 3.15 -4.88 -0.96
CA LEU A 198 1.92 -5.66 -1.04
C LEU A 198 1.15 -5.17 -2.25
N VAL A 199 0.76 -6.09 -3.11
CA VAL A 199 0.06 -5.83 -4.36
C VAL A 199 -1.31 -6.49 -4.27
N ALA A 200 -2.36 -5.69 -4.37
CA ALA A 200 -3.74 -6.16 -4.44
C ALA A 200 -4.35 -5.71 -5.77
N THR A 201 -5.07 -6.62 -6.43
CA THR A 201 -5.82 -6.32 -7.65
C THR A 201 -7.30 -6.21 -7.30
N ILE A 202 -7.87 -5.02 -7.47
CA ILE A 202 -9.25 -4.69 -7.12
C ILE A 202 -10.10 -4.63 -8.39
N HIS A 203 -11.15 -5.43 -8.47
CA HIS A 203 -12.12 -5.45 -9.57
C HIS A 203 -13.34 -4.61 -9.18
N ARG A 204 -13.41 -3.36 -9.66
CA ARG A 204 -14.46 -2.41 -9.22
C ARG A 204 -15.86 -2.86 -9.58
N ASP A 205 -16.03 -3.51 -10.74
CA ASP A 205 -17.31 -4.04 -11.22
C ASP A 205 -17.80 -5.27 -10.44
N LYS A 206 -16.95 -5.83 -9.56
CA LYS A 206 -17.28 -6.98 -8.71
C LYS A 206 -17.64 -6.58 -7.28
N ILE A 207 -17.60 -5.28 -6.95
CA ILE A 207 -18.08 -4.79 -5.66
C ILE A 207 -19.59 -4.54 -5.81
N PRO A 208 -20.46 -5.30 -5.10
CA PRO A 208 -21.91 -5.13 -5.25
C PRO A 208 -22.39 -3.75 -4.82
N ASP A 209 -23.49 -3.28 -5.42
CA ASP A 209 -24.13 -2.04 -4.99
C ASP A 209 -24.55 -2.12 -3.51
N GLY A 210 -24.28 -1.05 -2.77
CA GLY A 210 -24.50 -0.99 -1.32
C GLY A 210 -23.48 -1.77 -0.48
N SER A 211 -22.46 -2.36 -1.10
CA SER A 211 -21.29 -2.91 -0.42
C SER A 211 -20.10 -1.94 -0.50
N THR A 212 -19.11 -2.15 0.35
CA THR A 212 -17.89 -1.34 0.38
C THR A 212 -16.67 -2.23 0.61
N LEU A 213 -15.63 -1.99 -0.19
CA LEU A 213 -14.32 -2.62 0.01
C LEU A 213 -13.64 -2.03 1.24
N VAL A 214 -13.47 -2.79 2.28
CA VAL A 214 -12.67 -2.44 3.45
C VAL A 214 -11.21 -2.80 3.22
N VAL A 215 -10.33 -1.83 3.43
CA VAL A 215 -8.87 -1.99 3.40
C VAL A 215 -8.34 -1.70 4.80
N VAL A 216 -7.83 -2.72 5.48
CA VAL A 216 -7.27 -2.59 6.83
C VAL A 216 -5.74 -2.57 6.74
N LEU A 217 -5.16 -1.44 7.12
CA LEU A 217 -3.72 -1.22 7.23
C LEU A 217 -3.27 -1.59 8.64
N PRO A 218 -2.22 -2.41 8.82
CA PRO A 218 -1.76 -2.78 10.14
C PRO A 218 -1.25 -1.57 10.94
N SER A 219 -1.68 -1.46 12.20
CA SER A 219 -1.02 -0.60 13.18
C SER A 219 0.33 -1.22 13.49
N GLY A 220 1.42 -0.55 13.14
CA GLY A 220 2.78 -1.10 13.25
C GLY A 220 3.27 -1.40 14.68
N GLU A 221 2.39 -1.37 15.68
CA GLU A 221 2.70 -1.42 17.10
C GLU A 221 2.02 -2.62 17.78
N GLY A 222 2.58 -3.81 17.59
CA GLY A 222 2.08 -5.01 18.25
C GLY A 222 3.01 -6.20 18.07
N LYS A 223 2.93 -7.17 19.00
CA LYS A 223 3.45 -8.53 18.80
C LYS A 223 2.52 -9.33 17.88
N ASP A 224 1.27 -8.91 17.78
CA ASP A 224 0.29 -9.43 16.84
C ASP A 224 0.51 -8.69 15.51
N GLU A 225 1.15 -9.38 14.58
CA GLU A 225 1.35 -8.88 13.22
C GLU A 225 -0.03 -8.80 12.54
N GLY A 226 -0.65 -7.63 12.58
CA GLY A 226 -1.86 -7.36 11.82
C GLY A 226 -1.62 -7.71 10.36
N LEU A 227 -2.37 -8.67 9.84
CA LEU A 227 -2.37 -8.98 8.42
C LEU A 227 -3.03 -7.80 7.71
N PHE A 228 -2.35 -7.26 6.70
CA PHE A 228 -3.03 -6.41 5.72
C PHE A 228 -4.25 -7.17 5.20
N GLY A 229 -5.42 -6.59 5.42
CA GLY A 229 -6.70 -7.22 5.12
C GLY A 229 -7.46 -6.43 4.08
N THR A 230 -8.04 -7.13 3.12
CA THR A 230 -9.03 -6.56 2.19
C THR A 230 -10.28 -7.42 2.25
N ASP A 231 -11.43 -6.79 2.46
CA ASP A 231 -12.71 -7.50 2.52
C ASP A 231 -13.85 -6.65 1.97
N VAL A 232 -14.88 -7.29 1.43
CA VAL A 232 -16.12 -6.61 1.03
C VAL A 232 -17.14 -6.79 2.16
N LEU A 233 -17.61 -5.67 2.68
CA LEU A 233 -18.65 -5.64 3.69
C LEU A 233 -19.94 -5.09 3.09
N LYS A 234 -21.07 -5.64 3.55
CA LYS A 234 -22.41 -5.20 3.19
C LYS A 234 -23.04 -4.41 4.35
N GLY A 235 -23.65 -3.28 4.04
CA GLY A 235 -24.34 -2.43 5.01
C GLY A 235 -23.42 -1.49 5.78
N ASP A 236 -23.90 -1.03 6.94
CA ASP A 236 -23.19 -0.04 7.74
C ASP A 236 -21.92 -0.62 8.36
N LEU A 237 -20.86 0.19 8.33
CA LEU A 237 -19.60 -0.16 8.95
C LEU A 237 -19.71 -0.02 10.47
N PRO A 238 -19.10 -0.93 11.24
CA PRO A 238 -19.07 -0.84 12.69
C PRO A 238 -18.50 0.50 13.16
N SER A 239 -19.06 1.07 14.22
CA SER A 239 -18.73 2.42 14.66
C SER A 239 -17.28 2.62 15.10
N CYS A 240 -16.56 1.57 15.49
CA CYS A 240 -15.13 1.68 15.85
C CYS A 240 -14.19 1.65 14.65
N TYR A 241 -14.70 1.44 13.43
CA TYR A 241 -14.00 1.82 12.22
C TYR A 241 -14.09 3.33 12.03
N HIS A 242 -13.36 4.06 12.86
CA HIS A 242 -13.15 5.47 12.62
C HIS A 242 -12.23 5.58 11.41
N ALA A 243 -12.80 5.96 10.26
CA ALA A 243 -11.99 6.55 9.20
C ALA A 243 -11.21 7.67 9.90
N GLN A 244 -9.89 7.58 9.93
CA GLN A 244 -9.08 8.62 10.56
C GLN A 244 -9.40 9.90 9.82
N LYS A 245 -10.25 10.72 10.43
CA LYS A 245 -10.56 12.03 9.92
C LYS A 245 -9.23 12.74 10.00
N ALA A 246 -8.66 13.13 8.87
CA ALA A 246 -7.47 13.95 8.86
C ALA A 246 -7.81 15.18 9.71
N GLU A 247 -7.29 15.23 10.94
CA GLU A 247 -7.24 16.46 11.71
C GLU A 247 -6.28 17.34 10.94
N LEU A 248 -6.84 18.12 10.01
CA LEU A 248 -6.13 19.19 9.34
C LEU A 248 -5.61 20.14 10.43
N PRO A 249 -4.29 20.37 10.52
CA PRO A 249 -3.72 21.29 11.49
C PRO A 249 -4.12 22.75 11.24
#